data_AF-A0A7J6UIG9-F1
#
_entry.id   AF-A0A7J6UIG9-F1
#
_cell.length_a   1.000
_cell.length_b   1.000
_cell.length_c   1.000
_cell.angle_alpha   90.00
_cell.angle_beta   90.00
_cell.angle_gamma   90.00
#
_symmetry.space_group_name_H-M   'P 1'
#
loop_
_entity.id
_entity.type
_entity.pdbx_description
1 polymer ?
#
loop_
_entity_poly.entity_id
_entity_poly.type
_entity_poly.pdbx_seq_one_letter_code
_entity_poly.pdbx_strand_id
1 'polypeptide(L)'
;VPSCPFPLLRSTGCCEMEGNFLTSLHGRLSSIGASSSITNEIVEFAVRGFTRLSFESRRRLFESPSGASGENRLTYIWLLSVLLGLPFARRRAMWALNEMEESPWEGVDVEDGTARVVLCETLWRLVHSPAYGELAGRWDWQGILQNLAESSIVAEQALETVRGTAGLGRKPLVRALDECPMGGMDSECDEQPVEAADLTKGQRKAVNDLYTWVNVLPTMSCLCLHGPSGCGKTTVIHRAHEVAAAGKDIVTLHIDDSTDPKSLIGGFQQVPNKPGRFEWQMGVLAKAMV
;
A
#
# COMPACT_ATOMS: atom_id res chain seq x y z
N VAL A 1 -26.88 11.15 26.04
CA VAL A 1 -27.08 9.71 25.77
C VAL A 1 -27.87 9.61 24.48
N PRO A 2 -27.26 9.02 23.44
CA PRO A 2 -27.73 7.70 23.04
C PRO A 2 -26.59 6.69 23.23
N SER A 3 -26.95 5.66 23.97
CA SER A 3 -26.15 4.53 24.43
C SER A 3 -25.85 3.58 23.26
N CYS A 4 -24.57 3.45 22.92
CA CYS A 4 -24.08 2.33 22.12
C CYS A 4 -24.34 1.01 22.89
N PRO A 5 -25.04 0.02 22.30
CA PRO A 5 -25.36 -1.23 22.97
C PRO A 5 -24.38 -2.33 22.55
N PHE A 6 -23.09 -2.21 22.87
CA PHE A 6 -22.17 -3.35 22.85
C PHE A 6 -21.07 -3.13 23.90
N PRO A 7 -21.03 -3.92 24.99
CA PRO A 7 -19.91 -3.90 25.90
C PRO A 7 -18.74 -4.58 25.18
N LEU A 8 -17.89 -3.77 24.54
CA LEU A 8 -16.62 -4.27 24.02
C LEU A 8 -15.78 -4.69 25.22
N LEU A 9 -15.65 -6.01 25.38
CA LEU A 9 -14.55 -6.67 26.05
C LEU A 9 -13.28 -5.85 25.85
N ARG A 10 -12.75 -5.30 26.94
CA ARG A 10 -11.35 -4.86 27.02
C ARG A 10 -10.49 -6.07 26.67
N SER A 11 -10.14 -6.22 25.40
CA SER A 11 -9.17 -7.21 24.96
C SER A 11 -7.78 -6.66 25.21
N THR A 12 -7.26 -6.97 26.40
CA THR A 12 -5.84 -6.82 26.75
C THR A 12 -4.92 -7.58 25.78
N GLY A 13 -5.44 -8.54 24.99
CA GLY A 13 -4.68 -9.30 23.99
C GLY A 13 -4.42 -8.61 22.65
N CYS A 14 -5.03 -7.46 22.34
CA CYS A 14 -4.77 -6.75 21.07
C CYS A 14 -3.47 -5.93 21.15
N CYS A 15 -3.18 -5.31 22.30
CA CYS A 15 -1.94 -4.57 22.54
C CYS A 15 -0.70 -5.47 22.54
N GLU A 16 -0.80 -6.73 22.98
CA GLU A 16 0.32 -7.68 22.98
C GLU A 16 0.77 -8.08 21.56
N MET A 17 -0.16 -8.22 20.61
CA MET A 17 0.20 -8.52 19.21
C MET A 17 0.83 -7.32 18.48
N GLU A 18 0.48 -6.10 18.86
CA GLU A 18 0.97 -4.85 18.26
C GLU A 18 2.44 -4.58 18.63
N GLY A 19 2.79 -4.79 19.91
CA GLY A 19 4.18 -4.75 20.37
C GLY A 19 5.05 -5.77 19.64
N ASN A 20 4.54 -6.98 19.42
CA ASN A 20 5.30 -8.04 18.74
C ASN A 20 5.68 -7.69 17.29
N PHE A 21 4.84 -6.98 16.53
CA PHE A 21 5.17 -6.63 15.14
C PHE A 21 6.27 -5.57 15.05
N LEU A 22 6.09 -4.40 15.70
CA LEU A 22 7.09 -3.35 15.65
C LEU A 22 8.38 -3.78 16.32
N THR A 23 8.32 -4.51 17.44
CA THR A 23 9.52 -5.06 18.10
C THR A 23 10.19 -6.14 17.25
N SER A 24 9.44 -6.98 16.53
CA SER A 24 10.04 -7.95 15.58
C SER A 24 10.68 -7.26 14.38
N LEU A 25 10.04 -6.21 13.85
CA LEU A 25 10.60 -5.41 12.77
C LEU A 25 11.85 -4.67 13.24
N HIS A 26 11.81 -4.09 14.44
CA HIS A 26 12.93 -3.44 15.08
C HIS A 26 14.09 -4.42 15.26
N GLY A 27 13.84 -5.62 15.81
CA GLY A 27 14.88 -6.66 15.94
C GLY A 27 15.52 -7.06 14.60
N ARG A 28 14.75 -7.10 13.52
CA ARG A 28 15.28 -7.36 12.16
C ARG A 28 16.12 -6.21 11.64
N LEU A 29 15.69 -4.96 11.85
CA LEU A 29 16.46 -3.77 11.47
C LEU A 29 17.74 -3.64 12.30
N SER A 30 17.67 -3.91 13.61
CA SER A 30 18.82 -3.88 14.52
C SER A 30 19.81 -5.03 14.27
N SER A 31 19.37 -6.13 13.64
CA SER A 31 20.26 -7.22 13.20
C SER A 31 21.08 -6.91 11.95
N ILE A 32 20.82 -5.78 11.29
CA ILE A 32 21.59 -5.32 10.14
C ILE A 32 22.99 -4.91 10.64
N GLY A 33 24.02 -5.62 10.21
CA GLY A 33 25.41 -5.24 10.46
C GLY A 33 25.74 -3.92 9.75
N ALA A 34 26.68 -3.15 10.29
CA ALA A 34 27.07 -1.82 9.78
C ALA A 34 27.47 -1.77 8.29
N SER A 35 27.74 -2.92 7.66
CA SER A 35 28.14 -3.06 6.25
C SER A 35 27.07 -3.66 5.33
N SER A 36 25.89 -4.03 5.85
CA SER A 36 24.80 -4.62 5.05
C SER A 36 23.70 -3.60 4.73
N SER A 37 23.23 -3.60 3.48
CA SER A 37 22.07 -2.81 3.07
C SER A 37 20.77 -3.46 3.55
N ILE A 38 19.71 -2.65 3.67
CA ILE A 38 18.37 -3.14 3.95
C ILE A 38 17.93 -4.07 2.80
N THR A 39 17.70 -5.34 3.11
CA THR A 39 17.34 -6.34 2.11
C THR A 39 15.86 -6.27 1.73
N ASN A 40 15.53 -6.71 0.51
CA ASN A 40 14.14 -6.82 0.05
C ASN A 40 13.29 -7.72 0.97
N GLU A 41 13.90 -8.68 1.66
CA GLU A 41 13.21 -9.56 2.61
C GLU A 41 12.66 -8.80 3.82
N ILE A 42 13.38 -7.80 4.32
CA ILE A 42 12.91 -6.97 5.45
C ILE A 42 11.74 -6.09 5.00
N VAL A 43 11.81 -5.54 3.78
CA VAL A 43 10.71 -4.78 3.16
C VAL A 43 9.48 -5.67 2.97
N GLU A 44 9.67 -6.87 2.42
CA GLU A 44 8.59 -7.85 2.23
C GLU A 44 7.96 -8.26 3.56
N PHE A 45 8.77 -8.49 4.61
CA PHE A 45 8.29 -8.77 5.96
C PHE A 45 7.46 -7.61 6.50
N ALA A 46 7.90 -6.37 6.34
CA ALA A 46 7.18 -5.18 6.78
C ALA A 46 5.82 -5.04 6.09
N VAL A 47 5.76 -5.20 4.77
CA VAL A 47 4.52 -5.13 3.99
C VAL A 47 3.58 -6.29 4.32
N ARG A 48 4.08 -7.52 4.44
CA ARG A 48 3.29 -8.69 4.82
C ARG A 48 2.75 -8.60 6.25
N GLY A 49 3.58 -8.16 7.18
CA GLY A 49 3.16 -7.92 8.56
C GLY A 49 2.05 -6.89 8.62
N PHE A 50 2.25 -5.74 7.97
CA PHE A 50 1.24 -4.68 7.89
C PHE A 50 -0.09 -5.16 7.28
N THR A 51 -0.04 -5.91 6.17
CA THR A 51 -1.25 -6.43 5.50
C THR A 51 -1.96 -7.55 6.27
N ARG A 52 -1.29 -8.19 7.24
CA ARG A 52 -1.90 -9.18 8.15
C ARG A 52 -2.53 -8.57 9.40
N LEU A 53 -2.17 -7.34 9.76
CA LEU A 53 -2.79 -6.63 10.87
C LEU A 53 -4.26 -6.30 10.57
N SER A 54 -5.11 -6.35 11.61
CA SER A 54 -6.51 -5.94 11.51
C SER A 54 -6.62 -4.43 11.21
N PHE A 55 -7.75 -3.98 10.67
CA PHE A 55 -7.98 -2.55 10.43
C PHE A 55 -7.81 -1.71 11.71
N GLU A 56 -8.34 -2.20 12.83
CA GLU A 56 -8.26 -1.54 14.13
C GLU A 56 -6.81 -1.47 14.63
N SER A 57 -6.03 -2.54 14.49
CA SER A 57 -4.60 -2.56 14.86
C SER A 57 -3.78 -1.61 13.98
N ARG A 58 -4.05 -1.56 12.67
CA ARG A 58 -3.40 -0.58 11.76
C ARG A 58 -3.76 0.85 12.15
N ARG A 59 -5.02 1.10 12.52
CA ARG A 59 -5.48 2.41 12.95
C ARG A 59 -4.75 2.86 14.23
N ARG A 60 -4.67 1.99 15.23
CA ARG A 60 -3.95 2.26 16.50
C ARG A 60 -2.46 2.46 16.32
N LEU A 61 -1.84 1.72 15.40
CA LEU A 61 -0.44 1.91 15.02
C LEU A 61 -0.18 3.36 14.59
N PHE A 62 -1.13 3.98 13.88
CA PHE A 62 -1.01 5.35 13.39
C PHE A 62 -1.52 6.42 14.37
N GLU A 63 -2.53 6.11 15.19
CA GLU A 63 -3.13 7.05 16.15
C GLU A 63 -2.36 7.16 17.47
N SER A 64 -1.46 6.22 17.78
CA SER A 64 -0.69 6.29 19.02
C SER A 64 0.36 7.41 18.91
N PRO A 65 0.28 8.47 19.74
CA PRO A 65 1.35 9.47 19.79
C PRO A 65 2.62 8.74 20.19
N SER A 66 3.70 8.99 19.46
CA SER A 66 4.98 8.27 19.49
C SER A 66 5.74 8.41 20.83
N GLY A 67 5.16 7.92 21.92
CA GLY A 67 5.73 7.89 23.28
C GLY A 67 6.35 6.55 23.66
N ALA A 68 6.46 5.59 22.75
CA ALA A 68 7.17 4.33 22.99
C ALA A 68 8.64 4.51 22.60
N SER A 69 9.57 4.33 23.57
CA SER A 69 11.05 4.21 23.45
C SER A 69 11.67 4.71 22.13
N GLY A 70 12.59 5.67 22.18
CA GLY A 70 13.27 6.26 21.00
C GLY A 70 13.77 5.23 19.97
N GLU A 71 14.10 4.01 20.39
CA GLU A 71 14.48 2.87 19.54
C GLU A 71 13.40 2.46 18.52
N ASN A 72 12.12 2.46 18.90
CA ASN A 72 11.01 2.09 18.01
C ASN A 72 10.60 3.23 17.07
N ARG A 73 11.01 4.48 17.36
CA ARG A 73 10.68 5.67 16.56
C ARG A 73 11.27 5.56 15.16
N LEU A 74 12.55 5.21 15.05
CA LEU A 74 13.24 5.01 13.77
C LEU A 74 12.60 3.89 12.93
N THR A 75 12.26 2.77 13.58
CA THR A 75 11.60 1.63 12.92
C THR A 75 10.23 2.02 12.38
N TYR A 76 9.50 2.84 13.13
CA TYR A 76 8.20 3.35 12.73
C TYR A 76 8.30 4.31 11.53
N ILE A 77 9.26 5.24 11.53
CA ILE A 77 9.48 6.16 10.40
C ILE A 77 9.94 5.39 9.16
N TRP A 78 10.83 4.42 9.32
CA TRP A 78 11.24 3.54 8.24
C TRP A 78 10.04 2.79 7.64
N LEU A 79 9.15 2.24 8.47
CA LEU A 79 7.91 1.62 8.01
C LEU A 79 7.05 2.61 7.22
N LEU A 80 6.88 3.85 7.69
CA LEU A 80 6.14 4.89 6.98
C LEU A 80 6.75 5.18 5.60
N SER A 81 8.08 5.27 5.51
CA SER A 81 8.79 5.47 4.23
C SER A 81 8.51 4.35 3.22
N VAL A 82 8.44 3.10 3.68
CA VAL A 82 8.09 1.94 2.85
C VAL A 82 6.63 2.04 2.40
N LEU A 83 5.73 2.37 3.31
CA LEU A 83 4.30 2.45 3.05
C LEU A 83 3.90 3.62 2.15
N LEU A 84 4.66 4.72 2.10
CA LEU A 84 4.43 5.82 1.17
C LEU A 84 4.55 5.40 -0.29
N GLY A 85 5.36 4.37 -0.59
CA GLY A 85 5.44 3.75 -1.91
C GLY A 85 4.22 2.92 -2.29
N LEU A 86 3.31 2.64 -1.34
CA LEU A 86 2.12 1.82 -1.56
C LEU A 86 0.86 2.69 -1.62
N PRO A 87 0.10 2.68 -2.73
CA PRO A 87 -1.02 3.60 -2.93
C PRO A 87 -2.12 3.48 -1.86
N PHE A 88 -2.35 2.28 -1.31
CA PHE A 88 -3.38 2.03 -0.29
C PHE A 88 -2.99 2.46 1.12
N ALA A 89 -1.69 2.53 1.42
CA ALA A 89 -1.19 2.92 2.74
C ALA A 89 -0.75 4.40 2.76
N ARG A 90 -0.47 4.97 1.59
CA ARG A 90 0.08 6.32 1.42
C ARG A 90 -0.68 7.40 2.17
N ARG A 91 -2.01 7.48 2.05
CA ARG A 91 -2.82 8.52 2.72
C ARG A 91 -2.72 8.42 4.25
N ARG A 92 -2.70 7.21 4.80
CA ARG A 92 -2.54 7.00 6.24
C ARG A 92 -1.12 7.24 6.72
N ALA A 93 -0.13 6.82 5.93
CA ALA A 93 1.27 7.10 6.23
C ALA A 93 1.53 8.62 6.22
N MET A 94 0.95 9.36 5.26
CA MET A 94 0.99 10.82 5.23
C MET A 94 0.29 11.46 6.41
N TRP A 95 -0.91 10.98 6.77
CA TRP A 95 -1.61 11.45 7.98
C TRP A 95 -0.76 11.24 9.25
N ALA A 96 -0.19 10.05 9.43
CA ALA A 96 0.65 9.73 10.57
C ALA A 96 1.94 10.57 10.62
N LEU A 97 2.57 10.81 9.46
CA LEU A 97 3.72 11.72 9.39
C LEU A 97 3.30 13.14 9.77
N ASN A 98 2.18 13.64 9.23
CA ASN A 98 1.66 14.99 9.45
C ASN A 98 1.16 15.27 10.87
N GLU A 99 0.95 14.24 11.69
CA GLU A 99 0.65 14.38 13.13
C GLU A 99 1.93 14.51 13.98
N MET A 100 3.11 14.16 13.47
CA MET A 100 4.36 14.27 14.24
C MET A 100 4.78 15.73 14.42
N GLU A 101 4.56 16.33 15.58
CA GLU A 101 4.93 17.73 15.86
C GLU A 101 6.45 17.95 15.89
N GLU A 102 7.18 17.00 16.47
CA GLU A 102 8.64 17.03 16.57
C GLU A 102 9.30 16.43 15.33
N SER A 103 10.56 16.80 15.12
CA SER A 103 11.34 16.20 14.06
C SER A 103 11.60 14.71 14.36
N PRO A 104 11.26 13.79 13.45
CA PRO A 104 11.24 12.35 13.76
C PRO A 104 12.59 11.74 14.11
N TRP A 105 13.68 12.43 13.77
CA TRP A 105 15.07 12.02 13.94
C TRP A 105 15.80 12.85 15.01
N GLU A 106 15.08 13.72 15.72
CA GLU A 106 15.63 14.48 16.85
C GLU A 106 15.86 13.53 18.04
N GLY A 107 17.09 13.51 18.55
CA GLY A 107 17.50 12.60 19.64
C GLY A 107 17.91 11.19 19.21
N VAL A 108 18.07 10.92 17.91
CA VAL A 108 18.71 9.70 17.42
C VAL A 108 20.23 9.88 17.51
N ASP A 109 20.91 9.11 18.35
CA ASP A 109 22.38 9.10 18.39
C ASP A 109 22.92 8.58 17.06
N VAL A 110 23.45 9.52 16.25
CA VAL A 110 24.01 9.27 14.91
C VAL A 110 25.40 8.60 14.99
N GLU A 111 25.91 8.37 16.20
CA GLU A 111 27.24 7.78 16.42
C GLU A 111 27.28 6.27 16.09
N ASP A 112 26.14 5.55 16.12
CA ASP A 112 26.08 4.09 15.93
C ASP A 112 25.59 3.62 14.55
N GLY A 113 26.37 2.69 13.97
CA GLY A 113 26.33 2.29 12.56
C GLY A 113 24.98 1.80 12.02
N THR A 114 24.22 1.00 12.78
CA THR A 114 22.96 0.41 12.27
C THR A 114 21.82 1.43 12.24
N ALA A 115 21.66 2.23 13.30
CA ALA A 115 20.63 3.28 13.35
C ALA A 115 20.84 4.30 12.23
N ARG A 116 22.11 4.61 11.95
CA ARG A 116 22.50 5.52 10.89
C ARG A 116 22.22 4.99 9.48
N VAL A 117 22.47 3.70 9.21
CA VAL A 117 22.11 3.07 7.92
C VAL A 117 20.60 3.11 7.70
N VAL A 118 19.82 2.76 8.73
CA VAL A 118 18.35 2.78 8.67
C VAL A 118 17.85 4.20 8.43
N LEU A 119 18.41 5.20 9.14
CA LEU A 119 18.04 6.60 8.96
C LEU A 119 18.39 7.11 7.55
N CYS A 120 19.59 6.83 7.03
CA CYS A 120 19.99 7.25 5.68
C CYS A 120 19.07 6.67 4.61
N GLU A 121 18.76 5.38 4.67
CA GLU A 121 17.83 4.73 3.74
C GLU A 121 16.41 5.30 3.88
N THR A 122 15.95 5.52 5.11
CA THR A 122 14.63 6.11 5.38
C THR A 122 14.51 7.50 4.77
N LEU A 123 15.50 8.37 5.00
CA LEU A 123 15.53 9.72 4.44
C LEU A 123 15.61 9.68 2.91
N TRP A 124 16.45 8.82 2.33
CA TRP A 124 16.51 8.64 0.89
C TRP A 124 15.14 8.24 0.31
N ARG A 125 14.46 7.26 0.90
CA ARG A 125 13.11 6.84 0.49
C ARG A 125 12.07 7.95 0.64
N LEU A 126 12.14 8.74 1.71
CA LEU A 126 11.23 9.86 1.94
C LEU A 126 11.44 10.95 0.89
N VAL A 127 12.68 11.31 0.57
CA VAL A 127 13.02 12.34 -0.43
C VAL A 127 12.63 11.91 -1.85
N HIS A 128 12.78 10.63 -2.18
CA HIS A 128 12.42 10.09 -3.49
C HIS A 128 10.96 9.61 -3.56
N SER A 129 10.21 9.74 -2.47
CA SER A 129 8.78 9.42 -2.45
C SER A 129 8.00 10.44 -3.26
N PRO A 130 6.94 10.03 -3.99
CA PRO A 130 6.05 10.97 -4.66
C PRO A 130 5.32 11.90 -3.67
N ALA A 131 5.36 11.62 -2.36
CA ALA A 131 4.77 12.43 -1.31
C ALA A 131 5.74 13.47 -0.71
N TYR A 132 7.01 13.48 -1.13
CA TYR A 132 8.03 14.38 -0.60
C TYR A 132 7.62 15.86 -0.70
N GLY A 133 6.90 16.26 -1.76
CA GLY A 133 6.48 17.64 -1.95
C GLY A 133 5.60 18.21 -0.83
N GLU A 134 4.84 17.37 -0.15
CA GLU A 134 4.03 17.76 1.01
C GLU A 134 4.87 17.82 2.30
N LEU A 135 5.94 17.03 2.38
CA LEU A 135 6.83 16.92 3.55
C LEU A 135 8.02 17.90 3.50
N ALA A 136 8.38 18.40 2.32
CA ALA A 136 9.59 19.19 2.08
C ALA A 136 9.65 20.47 2.92
N GLY A 137 8.50 21.09 3.19
CA GLY A 137 8.42 22.34 3.98
C GLY A 137 8.33 22.13 5.49
N ARG A 138 8.31 20.88 5.96
CA ARG A 138 7.94 20.57 7.35
C ARG A 138 9.12 20.40 8.29
N TRP A 139 10.24 19.90 7.77
CA TRP A 139 11.43 19.65 8.55
C TRP A 139 12.69 20.16 7.83
N ASP A 140 13.77 20.40 8.57
CA ASP A 140 15.04 20.86 8.01
C ASP A 140 15.84 19.71 7.38
N TRP A 141 15.33 19.17 6.27
CA TRP A 141 15.94 18.06 5.51
C TRP A 141 17.41 18.33 5.15
N GLN A 142 17.73 19.58 4.83
CA GLN A 142 19.04 19.99 4.35
C GLN A 142 20.09 19.94 5.47
N GLY A 143 19.76 20.41 6.68
CA GLY A 143 20.68 20.36 7.83
C GLY A 143 21.06 18.92 8.20
N ILE A 144 20.09 18.01 8.24
CA ILE A 144 20.33 16.61 8.66
C ILE A 144 21.10 15.84 7.61
N LEU A 145 20.72 15.98 6.34
CA LEU A 145 21.40 15.28 5.25
C LEU A 145 22.83 15.75 5.07
N GLN A 146 23.14 17.03 5.38
CA GLN A 146 24.54 17.51 5.41
C GLN A 146 25.35 16.80 6.49
N ASN A 147 24.82 16.68 7.70
CA ASN A 147 25.50 15.96 8.79
C ASN A 147 25.71 14.48 8.46
N LEU A 148 24.78 13.86 7.74
CA LEU A 148 24.88 12.44 7.36
C LEU A 148 25.73 12.19 6.11
N ALA A 149 25.83 13.19 5.20
CA ALA A 149 26.54 13.09 3.93
C ALA A 149 28.05 12.96 4.08
N GLU A 150 28.64 13.52 5.14
CA GLU A 150 30.09 13.40 5.43
C GLU A 150 30.56 11.95 5.53
N SER A 151 29.63 11.02 5.73
CA SER A 151 29.92 9.66 6.10
C SER A 151 29.05 8.61 5.36
N SER A 152 28.16 9.03 4.45
CA SER A 152 27.24 8.12 3.73
C SER A 152 26.91 8.66 2.34
N ILE A 153 27.26 7.87 1.32
CA ILE A 153 26.97 8.17 -0.10
C ILE A 153 25.46 8.28 -0.34
N VAL A 154 24.64 7.47 0.37
CA VAL A 154 23.18 7.48 0.24
C VAL A 154 22.60 8.82 0.73
N ALA A 155 23.16 9.37 1.81
CA ALA A 155 22.76 10.67 2.33
C ALA A 155 23.23 11.81 1.42
N GLU A 156 24.41 11.71 0.81
CA GLU A 156 24.91 12.68 -0.17
C GLU A 156 24.02 12.73 -1.42
N GLN A 157 23.62 11.57 -1.96
CA GLN A 157 22.68 11.49 -3.08
C GLN A 157 21.32 12.08 -2.72
N ALA A 158 20.80 11.79 -1.53
CA ALA A 158 19.55 12.38 -1.06
C ALA A 158 19.67 13.90 -0.90
N LEU A 159 20.79 14.41 -0.39
CA LEU A 159 21.06 15.84 -0.24
C LEU A 159 21.05 16.56 -1.60
N GLU A 160 21.63 15.96 -2.64
CA GLU A 160 21.63 16.53 -3.98
C GLU A 160 20.20 16.63 -4.54
N THR A 161 19.37 15.62 -4.33
CA THR A 161 17.95 15.66 -4.68
C THR A 161 17.22 16.79 -3.94
N VAL A 162 17.47 16.96 -2.64
CA VAL A 162 16.87 18.06 -1.86
C VAL A 162 17.33 19.43 -2.37
N ARG A 163 18.62 19.62 -2.62
CA ARG A 163 19.18 20.88 -3.18
C ARG A 163 18.64 21.19 -4.56
N GLY A 164 18.53 20.18 -5.43
CA GLY A 164 17.93 20.32 -6.76
C GLY A 164 16.45 20.72 -6.70
N THR A 165 15.68 20.14 -5.78
CA THR A 165 14.27 20.54 -5.59
C THR A 165 14.12 21.95 -5.01
N ALA A 166 15.01 22.37 -4.11
CA ALA A 166 15.03 23.74 -3.56
C ALA A 166 15.43 24.79 -4.62
N GLY A 167 16.40 24.49 -5.48
CA GLY A 167 16.88 25.39 -6.54
C GLY A 167 15.88 25.59 -7.69
N LEU A 168 14.95 24.67 -7.90
CA LEU A 168 13.93 24.76 -8.95
C LEU A 168 12.71 25.61 -8.57
N GLY A 169 12.55 26.00 -7.30
CA GLY A 169 11.36 26.73 -6.80
C GLY A 169 10.03 25.98 -7.06
N ARG A 170 10.09 24.73 -7.50
CA ARG A 170 8.93 23.91 -7.82
C ARG A 170 8.50 23.21 -6.54
N LYS A 171 7.25 23.41 -6.13
CA LYS A 171 6.53 22.40 -5.35
C LYS A 171 6.72 21.07 -6.13
N PRO A 172 7.36 20.04 -5.56
CA PRO A 172 7.54 18.77 -6.25
C PRO A 172 6.17 18.28 -6.66
N LEU A 173 5.97 18.02 -7.96
CA LEU A 173 4.71 17.67 -8.63
C LEU A 173 3.67 17.04 -7.69
N VAL A 174 2.98 17.91 -6.95
CA VAL A 174 1.74 17.57 -6.28
C VAL A 174 0.74 17.54 -7.43
N ARG A 175 0.68 16.42 -8.16
CA ARG A 175 -0.63 15.99 -8.64
C ARG A 175 -1.40 15.67 -7.37
N ALA A 176 -1.96 16.72 -6.78
CA ALA A 176 -2.89 16.67 -5.67
C ALA A 176 -3.94 15.66 -6.08
N LEU A 177 -3.91 14.47 -5.48
CA LEU A 177 -4.97 13.49 -5.65
C LEU A 177 -6.28 13.97 -4.99
N ASP A 178 -6.27 15.16 -4.37
CA ASP A 178 -7.41 15.76 -3.66
C ASP A 178 -7.83 17.17 -4.12
N GLU A 179 -7.32 17.71 -5.24
CA GLU A 179 -7.92 18.92 -5.84
C GLU A 179 -8.34 18.64 -7.29
N CYS A 180 -9.61 18.29 -7.48
CA CYS A 180 -10.31 18.56 -8.73
C CYS A 180 -11.08 19.88 -8.57
N PRO A 181 -10.53 21.03 -9.01
CA PRO A 181 -11.36 22.17 -9.35
C PRO A 181 -12.16 21.81 -10.62
N MET A 182 -13.46 22.12 -10.56
CA MET A 182 -14.33 22.16 -11.72
C MET A 182 -13.83 23.28 -12.65
N GLY A 183 -13.27 22.94 -13.81
CA GLY A 183 -13.05 23.92 -14.89
C GLY A 183 -11.80 23.74 -15.74
N GLY A 184 -12.01 23.53 -17.05
CA GLY A 184 -11.33 24.27 -18.13
C GLY A 184 -9.87 23.97 -18.50
N MET A 185 -9.72 23.37 -19.70
CA MET A 185 -8.71 23.59 -20.75
C MET A 185 -7.22 23.21 -20.56
N ASP A 186 -6.88 22.10 -21.23
CA ASP A 186 -5.85 21.86 -22.26
C ASP A 186 -4.33 21.96 -22.01
N SER A 187 -3.64 21.00 -22.65
CA SER A 187 -2.19 20.77 -22.89
C SER A 187 -1.51 19.78 -21.91
N GLU A 188 -1.48 18.47 -22.21
CA GLU A 188 -0.77 17.70 -23.24
C GLU A 188 0.67 17.34 -22.85
N CYS A 189 0.80 16.17 -22.22
CA CYS A 189 2.02 15.36 -22.16
C CYS A 189 1.60 13.92 -22.48
N ASP A 190 2.28 13.30 -23.44
CA ASP A 190 2.11 11.92 -23.91
C ASP A 190 2.22 10.87 -22.79
N GLU A 191 1.13 10.65 -22.04
CA GLU A 191 0.79 9.34 -21.47
C GLU A 191 -0.15 8.74 -22.52
N GLN A 192 0.22 7.69 -23.26
CA GLN A 192 -0.72 7.06 -24.20
C GLN A 192 -1.95 6.58 -23.41
N PRO A 193 -3.08 7.30 -23.44
CA PRO A 193 -4.22 6.98 -22.61
C PRO A 193 -4.91 5.81 -23.28
N VAL A 194 -5.53 4.95 -22.49
CA VAL A 194 -6.55 4.05 -23.02
C VAL A 194 -7.67 4.93 -23.59
N GLU A 195 -7.58 5.27 -24.87
CA GLU A 195 -8.60 5.90 -25.71
C GLU A 195 -9.77 4.90 -25.87
N ALA A 196 -10.53 4.72 -24.80
CA ALA A 196 -11.91 4.27 -24.91
C ALA A 196 -12.78 5.49 -24.66
N ALA A 197 -13.43 5.98 -25.71
CA ALA A 197 -14.35 7.11 -25.69
C ALA A 197 -15.52 6.93 -24.71
N ASP A 198 -15.74 5.71 -24.21
CA ASP A 198 -16.95 5.32 -23.47
C ASP A 198 -16.82 5.38 -21.93
N LEU A 199 -15.66 5.75 -21.39
CA LEU A 199 -15.42 5.74 -19.94
C LEU A 199 -15.40 7.15 -19.35
N THR A 200 -16.18 7.35 -18.29
CA THR A 200 -16.12 8.57 -17.48
C THR A 200 -14.74 8.72 -16.82
N LYS A 201 -14.35 9.96 -16.48
CA LYS A 201 -13.07 10.26 -15.79
C LYS A 201 -12.86 9.41 -14.53
N GLY A 202 -13.92 9.18 -13.76
CA GLY A 202 -13.89 8.34 -12.56
C GLY A 202 -13.65 6.86 -12.89
N GLN A 203 -14.29 6.33 -13.93
CA GLN A 203 -14.11 4.95 -14.37
C GLN A 203 -12.70 4.72 -14.93
N ARG A 204 -12.14 5.68 -15.68
CA ARG A 204 -10.76 5.61 -16.19
C ARG A 204 -9.75 5.53 -15.05
N LYS A 205 -9.94 6.33 -14.00
CA LYS A 205 -9.11 6.25 -12.79
C LYS A 205 -9.22 4.88 -12.11
N ALA A 206 -10.45 4.38 -11.94
CA ALA A 206 -10.67 3.07 -11.32
C ALA A 206 -10.05 1.91 -12.12
N VAL A 207 -10.10 1.98 -13.46
CA VAL A 207 -9.44 1.00 -14.35
C VAL A 207 -7.92 1.04 -14.16
N ASN A 208 -7.32 2.23 -14.12
CA ASN A 208 -5.87 2.37 -13.93
C ASN A 208 -5.44 1.87 -12.53
N ASP A 209 -6.21 2.23 -11.50
CA ASP A 209 -5.99 1.72 -10.15
C ASP A 209 -6.02 0.18 -10.19
N LEU A 210 -7.10 -0.44 -10.71
CA LEU A 210 -7.23 -1.90 -10.82
C LEU A 210 -6.06 -2.55 -11.57
N TYR A 211 -5.62 -1.96 -12.69
CA TYR A 211 -4.47 -2.44 -13.43
C TYR A 211 -3.18 -2.43 -12.59
N THR A 212 -2.93 -1.36 -11.83
CA THR A 212 -1.80 -1.32 -10.91
C THR A 212 -1.92 -2.38 -9.82
N TRP A 213 -3.12 -2.60 -9.25
CA TRP A 213 -3.36 -3.62 -8.24
C TRP A 213 -3.09 -5.03 -8.75
N VAL A 214 -3.56 -5.37 -9.95
CA VAL A 214 -3.36 -6.68 -10.57
C VAL A 214 -1.87 -6.99 -10.77
N ASN A 215 -1.07 -5.98 -11.14
CA ASN A 215 0.37 -6.17 -11.36
C ASN A 215 1.20 -6.17 -10.06
N VAL A 216 0.71 -5.53 -8.99
CA VAL A 216 1.44 -5.38 -7.72
C VAL A 216 1.09 -6.50 -6.72
N LEU A 217 -0.14 -7.02 -6.76
CA LEU A 217 -0.60 -8.02 -5.80
C LEU A 217 -0.05 -9.42 -6.13
N PRO A 218 0.34 -10.22 -5.10
CA PRO A 218 0.65 -11.63 -5.31
C PRO A 218 -0.58 -12.39 -5.80
N THR A 219 -0.36 -13.50 -6.51
CA THR A 219 -1.34 -14.35 -7.23
C THR A 219 -2.55 -14.86 -6.41
N MET A 220 -2.66 -14.55 -5.12
CA MET A 220 -3.69 -15.03 -4.20
C MET A 220 -4.39 -13.87 -3.45
N SER A 221 -4.79 -12.82 -4.17
CA SER A 221 -5.44 -11.63 -3.60
C SER A 221 -6.86 -11.48 -4.12
N CYS A 222 -7.87 -11.47 -3.24
CA CYS A 222 -9.26 -11.20 -3.59
C CYS A 222 -9.54 -9.69 -3.48
N LEU A 223 -10.16 -9.11 -4.50
CA LEU A 223 -10.52 -7.70 -4.55
C LEU A 223 -12.05 -7.53 -4.65
N CYS A 224 -12.62 -6.70 -3.79
CA CYS A 224 -14.04 -6.36 -3.80
C CYS A 224 -14.22 -4.89 -4.23
N LEU A 225 -15.08 -4.65 -5.23
CA LEU A 225 -15.41 -3.32 -5.72
C LEU A 225 -16.80 -2.91 -5.23
N HIS A 226 -16.88 -1.83 -4.46
CA HIS A 226 -18.15 -1.29 -3.96
C HIS A 226 -18.43 0.12 -4.51
N GLY A 227 -19.70 0.48 -4.59
CA GLY A 227 -20.11 1.80 -5.07
C GLY A 227 -21.61 1.85 -5.37
N PRO A 228 -22.17 3.05 -5.60
CA PRO A 228 -23.59 3.24 -5.89
C PRO A 228 -24.06 2.41 -7.09
N SER A 229 -25.36 2.11 -7.15
CA SER A 229 -25.94 1.39 -8.29
C SER A 229 -25.75 2.19 -9.58
N GLY A 230 -25.50 1.51 -10.70
CA GLY A 230 -25.34 2.17 -12.00
C GLY A 230 -23.99 2.86 -12.27
N CYS A 231 -23.02 2.86 -11.36
CA CYS A 231 -21.72 3.50 -11.61
C CYS A 231 -20.77 2.74 -12.57
N GLY A 232 -21.22 1.61 -13.15
CA GLY A 232 -20.45 0.83 -14.12
C GLY A 232 -19.35 -0.05 -13.51
N LYS A 233 -19.54 -0.57 -12.28
CA LYS A 233 -18.59 -1.49 -11.62
C LYS A 233 -18.16 -2.65 -12.52
N THR A 234 -19.13 -3.32 -13.13
CA THR A 234 -18.89 -4.45 -14.03
C THR A 234 -18.12 -4.01 -15.28
N THR A 235 -18.48 -2.86 -15.85
CA THR A 235 -17.78 -2.26 -17.00
C THR A 235 -16.32 -1.96 -16.69
N VAL A 236 -16.03 -1.43 -15.49
CA VAL A 236 -14.68 -1.14 -15.03
C VAL A 236 -13.84 -2.42 -14.91
N ILE A 237 -14.42 -3.51 -14.40
CA ILE A 237 -13.73 -4.81 -14.28
C ILE A 237 -13.39 -5.38 -15.67
N HIS A 238 -14.36 -5.41 -16.59
CA HIS A 238 -14.12 -5.90 -17.95
C HIS A 238 -13.09 -5.05 -18.69
N ARG A 239 -13.14 -3.72 -18.53
CA ARG A 239 -12.14 -2.87 -19.17
C ARG A 239 -10.74 -3.04 -18.57
N ALA A 240 -10.64 -3.17 -17.24
CA ALA A 240 -9.36 -3.43 -16.59
C ALA A 240 -8.73 -4.74 -17.09
N HIS A 241 -9.55 -5.75 -17.37
CA HIS A 241 -9.11 -7.00 -17.97
C HIS A 241 -8.64 -6.86 -19.43
N GLU A 242 -9.40 -6.15 -20.26
CA GLU A 242 -9.01 -5.85 -21.65
C GLU A 242 -7.66 -5.11 -21.70
N VAL A 243 -7.48 -4.13 -20.82
CA VAL A 243 -6.23 -3.35 -20.71
C VAL A 243 -5.09 -4.18 -20.14
N ALA A 244 -5.36 -5.06 -19.18
CA ALA A 244 -4.34 -5.91 -18.58
C ALA A 244 -3.76 -6.94 -19.57
N ALA A 245 -4.39 -7.14 -20.75
CA ALA A 245 -3.93 -8.03 -21.81
C ALA A 245 -3.48 -9.40 -21.29
N ALA A 246 -4.14 -9.90 -20.24
CA ALA A 246 -3.64 -11.03 -19.45
C ALA A 246 -3.70 -12.38 -20.19
N GLY A 247 -4.19 -12.42 -21.43
CA GLY A 247 -4.32 -13.64 -22.24
C GLY A 247 -5.19 -14.74 -21.62
N LYS A 248 -5.92 -14.42 -20.55
CA LYS A 248 -6.76 -15.32 -19.78
C LYS A 248 -8.20 -14.86 -19.88
N ASP A 249 -9.15 -15.78 -20.02
CA ASP A 249 -10.57 -15.42 -20.05
C ASP A 249 -11.09 -15.06 -18.66
N ILE A 250 -11.96 -14.05 -18.59
CA ILE A 250 -12.74 -13.77 -17.38
C ILE A 250 -13.98 -14.66 -17.36
N VAL A 251 -14.14 -15.38 -16.24
CA VAL A 251 -15.36 -16.12 -15.93
C VAL A 251 -16.22 -15.27 -15.00
N THR A 252 -17.35 -14.77 -15.51
CA THR A 252 -18.33 -14.02 -14.72
C THR A 252 -19.36 -14.97 -14.12
N LEU A 253 -19.46 -15.00 -12.79
CA LEU A 253 -20.46 -15.76 -12.05
C LEU A 253 -21.43 -14.80 -11.37
N HIS A 254 -22.71 -14.91 -11.72
CA HIS A 254 -23.79 -14.29 -10.96
C HIS A 254 -24.25 -15.27 -9.88
N ILE A 255 -24.03 -14.91 -8.61
CA ILE A 255 -24.40 -15.74 -7.47
C ILE A 255 -25.63 -15.14 -6.81
N ASP A 256 -26.61 -16.00 -6.56
CA ASP A 256 -27.84 -15.71 -5.82
C ASP A 256 -28.13 -16.82 -4.77
N ASP A 257 -29.16 -16.62 -3.95
CA ASP A 257 -29.55 -17.58 -2.91
C ASP A 257 -30.10 -18.90 -3.49
N SER A 258 -30.43 -18.94 -4.78
CA SER A 258 -30.89 -20.14 -5.49
C SER A 258 -29.76 -20.90 -6.19
N THR A 259 -28.52 -20.42 -6.12
CA THR A 259 -27.39 -20.99 -6.84
C THR A 259 -26.95 -22.30 -6.18
N ASP A 260 -27.08 -23.43 -6.90
CA ASP A 260 -26.68 -24.74 -6.40
C ASP A 260 -25.16 -24.88 -6.28
N PRO A 261 -24.59 -25.15 -5.08
CA PRO A 261 -23.15 -25.32 -4.87
C PRO A 261 -22.52 -26.43 -5.71
N LYS A 262 -23.29 -27.48 -6.06
CA LYS A 262 -22.78 -28.59 -6.90
C LYS A 262 -22.43 -28.14 -8.32
N SER A 263 -23.11 -27.10 -8.82
CA SER A 263 -22.79 -26.51 -10.13
C SER A 263 -21.48 -25.71 -10.13
N LEU A 264 -21.10 -25.14 -8.97
CA LEU A 264 -19.88 -24.33 -8.81
C LEU A 264 -18.64 -25.20 -8.69
N ILE A 265 -18.67 -26.20 -7.80
CA ILE A 265 -17.52 -27.08 -7.54
C ILE A 265 -17.50 -28.27 -8.51
N GLY A 266 -18.66 -28.87 -8.76
CA GLY A 266 -18.81 -30.11 -9.51
C GLY A 266 -19.49 -31.21 -8.71
N GLY A 267 -19.82 -32.28 -9.40
CA GLY A 267 -20.49 -33.43 -8.81
C GLY A 267 -20.46 -34.65 -9.71
N PHE A 268 -20.80 -35.80 -9.14
CA PHE A 268 -20.99 -37.02 -9.90
C PHE A 268 -22.32 -36.97 -10.65
N GLN A 269 -22.25 -37.01 -11.98
CA GLN A 269 -23.41 -37.12 -12.84
C GLN A 269 -23.45 -38.50 -13.50
N GLN A 270 -24.67 -38.99 -13.72
CA GLN A 270 -24.88 -40.24 -14.45
C GLN A 270 -24.53 -40.04 -15.92
N VAL A 271 -23.75 -40.96 -16.49
CA VAL A 271 -23.36 -40.89 -17.89
C VAL A 271 -24.58 -41.18 -18.78
N PRO A 272 -24.87 -40.33 -19.79
CA PRO A 272 -25.94 -40.59 -20.74
C PRO A 272 -25.81 -41.99 -21.36
N ASN A 273 -26.91 -42.73 -21.42
CA ASN A 273 -26.98 -44.08 -22.01
C ASN A 273 -26.16 -45.18 -21.29
N LYS A 274 -25.71 -44.97 -20.04
CA LYS A 274 -25.05 -46.01 -19.22
C LYS A 274 -25.60 -46.04 -17.79
N PRO A 275 -26.70 -46.76 -17.52
CA PRO A 275 -27.27 -46.86 -16.18
C PRO A 275 -26.26 -47.46 -15.19
N GLY A 276 -26.17 -46.87 -13.99
CA GLY A 276 -25.24 -47.29 -12.93
C GLY A 276 -23.81 -46.76 -13.05
N ARG A 277 -23.47 -46.03 -14.13
CA ARG A 277 -22.16 -45.39 -14.29
C ARG A 277 -22.23 -43.90 -14.02
N PHE A 278 -21.39 -43.43 -13.10
CA PHE A 278 -21.27 -42.03 -12.72
C PHE A 278 -19.87 -41.52 -13.07
N GLU A 279 -19.80 -40.31 -13.61
CA GLU A 279 -18.54 -39.64 -13.91
C GLU A 279 -18.51 -38.27 -13.22
N TRP A 280 -17.33 -37.89 -12.74
CA TRP A 280 -17.12 -36.59 -12.13
C TRP A 280 -17.19 -35.51 -13.19
N GLN A 281 -18.09 -34.55 -13.02
CA GLN A 281 -18.13 -33.35 -13.83
C GLN A 281 -17.68 -32.15 -12.99
N MET A 282 -16.65 -31.46 -13.48
CA MET A 282 -16.16 -30.24 -12.84
C MET A 282 -17.17 -29.11 -12.99
N GLY A 283 -17.40 -28.39 -11.90
CA GLY A 283 -18.21 -27.18 -11.88
C GLY A 283 -17.48 -25.97 -12.48
N VAL A 284 -18.20 -24.87 -12.67
CA VAL A 284 -17.69 -23.68 -13.37
C VAL A 284 -16.50 -23.04 -12.64
N LEU A 285 -16.56 -22.96 -11.31
CA LEU A 285 -15.48 -22.41 -10.50
C LEU A 285 -14.25 -23.33 -10.54
N ALA A 286 -14.47 -24.65 -10.43
CA ALA A 286 -13.38 -25.62 -10.46
C ALA A 286 -12.66 -25.64 -11.81
N LYS A 287 -13.38 -25.43 -12.93
CA LYS A 287 -12.78 -25.27 -14.26
C LYS A 287 -11.95 -24.00 -14.38
N ALA A 288 -12.37 -22.90 -13.76
CA ALA A 288 -11.64 -21.62 -13.81
C ALA A 288 -10.32 -21.63 -13.02
N MET A 289 -10.13 -22.61 -12.12
CA MET A 289 -8.91 -22.75 -11.32
C MET A 289 -7.82 -23.59 -12.00
N VAL A 290 -8.17 -24.36 -13.05
CA VAL A 290 -7.26 -25.27 -13.78
C VAL A 290 -6.76 -24.61 -15.05
#